data_AF-A0A3B9SV62-F1
#
_entry.id   AF-A0A3B9SV62-F1
#
_cell.length_a   1.000
_cell.length_b   1.000
_cell.length_c   1.000
_cell.angle_alpha   90.00
_cell.angle_beta   90.00
_cell.angle_gamma   90.00
#
_symmetry.space_group_name_H-M   'P 1'
#
loop_
_entity.id
_entity.type
_entity.pdbx_description
1 polymer ?
#
loop_
_entity_poly.entity_id
_entity_poly.type
_entity_poly.pdbx_seq_one_letter_code
_entity_poly.pdbx_strand_id
1 'polypeptide(L)' 'PGSEASAYFKDQPQISAWAKKAVALAVSQGLVRGYPDKNFKPKGKATRAECAAILKRLWSKVYPA' A
#
# COMPACT_ATOMS: atom_id res chain seq x y z
N PRO A 1 14.52 -7.75 4.81
CA PRO A 1 13.99 -7.19 3.53
C PRO A 1 12.74 -6.27 3.65
N GLY A 2 12.32 -5.79 4.83
CA GLY A 2 11.07 -5.01 5.00
C GLY A 2 11.20 -3.47 4.95
N SER A 3 12.39 -2.92 4.74
CA SER A 3 12.65 -1.47 4.80
C SER A 3 12.51 -0.74 3.46
N GLU A 4 12.72 -1.41 2.34
CA GLU A 4 12.86 -0.72 1.04
C GLU A 4 11.53 -0.42 0.32
N ALA A 5 10.49 -1.21 0.55
CA ALA A 5 9.20 -1.00 -0.11
C ALA A 5 8.49 0.30 0.32
N SER A 6 8.76 0.81 1.53
CA SER A 6 8.22 2.10 1.99
C SER A 6 9.01 3.31 1.47
N ALA A 7 10.25 3.11 1.01
CA ALA A 7 11.13 4.17 0.49
C ALA A 7 10.75 4.64 -0.92
N TYR A 8 9.67 4.08 -1.49
CA TYR A 8 9.21 4.38 -2.84
C TYR A 8 8.36 5.64 -2.96
N PHE A 9 7.81 6.16 -1.85
CA PHE A 9 6.85 7.26 -1.89
C PHE A 9 7.45 8.58 -1.43
N LYS A 10 7.17 9.66 -2.16
CA LYS A 10 7.64 11.02 -1.83
C LYS A 10 7.09 11.52 -0.48
N ASP A 11 5.89 11.08 -0.12
CA ASP A 11 5.20 11.43 1.12
C ASP A 11 5.35 10.37 2.23
N GLN A 12 6.32 9.46 2.12
CA GLN A 12 6.66 8.48 3.16
C GLN A 12 6.85 9.11 4.56
N PRO A 13 7.45 10.32 4.72
CA PRO A 13 7.58 10.95 6.04
C PRO A 13 6.22 11.22 6.72
N GLN A 14 5.13 11.30 5.96
CA GLN A 14 3.79 11.53 6.49
C GLN A 14 3.10 10.24 6.97
N ILE A 15 3.68 9.06 6.71
CA ILE A 15 3.17 7.78 7.19
C ILE A 15 3.44 7.65 8.69
N SER A 16 2.38 7.53 9.47
CA SER A 16 2.45 7.31 10.93
C SER A 16 3.34 6.11 11.27
N ALA A 17 4.12 6.22 12.36
CA ALA A 17 5.11 5.21 12.74
C ALA A 17 4.52 3.79 12.84
N TRP A 18 3.31 3.67 13.41
CA TRP A 18 2.60 2.40 13.54
C TRP A 18 2.24 1.77 12.17
N ALA A 19 1.98 2.58 11.15
CA ALA A 19 1.54 2.13 9.83
C ALA A 19 2.71 1.71 8.92
N LYS A 20 3.93 2.19 9.18
CA LYS A 20 5.10 2.00 8.29
C LYS A 20 5.33 0.53 7.92
N LYS A 21 5.28 -0.38 8.91
CA LYS A 21 5.47 -1.82 8.67
C LYS A 21 4.34 -2.42 7.83
N ALA A 22 3.09 -2.07 8.13
CA ALA A 22 1.93 -2.57 7.40
C ALA A 22 1.93 -2.07 5.95
N VAL A 23 2.26 -0.79 5.72
CA VAL A 23 2.37 -0.20 4.38
C VAL A 23 3.49 -0.89 3.60
N ALA A 24 4.68 -1.05 4.19
CA ALA A 24 5.79 -1.73 3.52
C ALA A 24 5.43 -3.16 3.10
N LEU A 25 4.71 -3.89 3.96
CA LEU A 25 4.23 -5.24 3.64
C LEU A 25 3.18 -5.21 2.52
N ALA A 26 2.20 -4.31 2.59
CA ALA A 26 1.16 -4.23 1.57
C ALA A 26 1.74 -3.89 0.18
N VAL A 27 2.79 -3.06 0.13
CA VAL A 27 3.51 -2.72 -1.10
C VAL A 27 4.34 -3.90 -1.61
N SER A 28 5.12 -4.55 -0.74
CA SER A 28 5.94 -5.70 -1.14
C SER A 28 5.09 -6.88 -1.61
N GLN A 29 3.87 -7.02 -1.08
CA GLN A 29 2.90 -8.02 -1.51
C GLN A 29 2.14 -7.62 -2.78
N GLY A 30 2.37 -6.43 -3.32
CA GLY A 30 1.71 -5.91 -4.52
C GLY A 30 0.23 -5.56 -4.32
N LEU A 31 -0.24 -5.51 -3.08
CA LEU A 31 -1.61 -5.16 -2.71
C LEU A 31 -1.87 -3.66 -2.93
N VAL A 32 -0.87 -2.84 -2.58
CA VAL A 32 -0.85 -1.39 -2.76
C VAL A 32 0.33 -0.99 -3.63
N ARG A 33 0.11 -0.03 -4.54
CA ARG A 33 1.14 0.45 -5.50
C ARG A 33 1.42 1.95 -5.40
N GLY A 34 0.63 2.69 -4.61
CA GLY A 34 0.61 4.15 -4.62
C GLY A 34 0.01 4.73 -5.89
N TYR A 35 0.20 6.03 -6.06
CA TYR A 35 -0.37 6.82 -7.15
C TYR A 35 0.69 7.17 -8.21
N PRO A 36 0.28 7.55 -9.44
CA PRO A 36 1.19 7.91 -10.52
C PRO A 36 2.16 9.06 -10.20
N ASP A 37 1.77 9.94 -9.28
CA ASP A 37 2.59 11.07 -8.79
C ASP A 37 3.72 10.66 -7.83
N LYS A 38 3.84 9.35 -7.55
CA LYS A 38 4.75 8.71 -6.58
C LYS A 38 4.41 9.03 -5.12
N ASN A 39 3.15 9.32 -4.81
CA ASN A 39 2.65 9.44 -3.43
C ASN A 39 1.90 8.18 -2.98
N PHE A 40 1.84 7.97 -1.66
CA PHE A 40 0.97 6.99 -0.99
C PHE A 40 -0.33 7.61 -0.49
N LYS A 41 -0.31 8.91 -0.13
CA LYS A 41 -1.39 9.70 0.46
C LYS A 41 -1.87 9.16 1.82
N PRO A 42 -1.00 9.05 2.84
CA PRO A 42 -1.34 8.41 4.12
C PRO A 42 -2.44 9.10 4.93
N LYS A 43 -2.65 10.40 4.70
CA LYS A 43 -3.70 11.21 5.34
C LYS A 43 -4.91 11.43 4.43
N GLY A 44 -4.89 10.87 3.21
CA GLY A 44 -5.98 10.96 2.25
C GLY A 44 -7.11 9.99 2.60
N LYS A 45 -8.27 10.20 1.96
CA LYS A 45 -9.38 9.24 2.02
C LYS A 45 -9.21 8.18 0.94
N ALA A 46 -9.32 6.92 1.31
CA ALA A 46 -9.43 5.84 0.34
C ALA A 46 -10.85 5.81 -0.24
N THR A 47 -10.96 5.67 -1.56
CA THR A 47 -12.24 5.46 -2.23
C THR A 47 -12.70 4.01 -2.07
N ARG A 48 -14.02 3.77 -2.21
CA ARG A 48 -14.58 2.41 -2.21
C ARG A 48 -13.93 1.52 -3.29
N ALA A 49 -13.64 2.10 -4.47
CA ALA A 49 -13.01 1.40 -5.58
C ALA A 49 -11.57 0.97 -5.24
N GLU A 50 -10.79 1.83 -4.59
CA GLU A 50 -9.43 1.50 -4.15
C GLU A 50 -9.43 0.38 -3.11
N CYS A 51 -10.31 0.47 -2.11
CA CYS A 51 -10.49 -0.59 -1.11
C CYS A 51 -10.87 -1.92 -1.75
N ALA A 52 -11.84 -1.93 -2.68
CA ALA A 52 -12.26 -3.12 -3.40
C ALA A 52 -11.12 -3.71 -4.25
N ALA A 53 -10.30 -2.88 -4.88
CA ALA A 53 -9.14 -3.33 -5.65
C ALA A 53 -8.08 -4.00 -4.77
N ILE A 54 -7.83 -3.48 -3.57
CA ILE A 54 -6.91 -4.11 -2.59
C ILE A 54 -7.45 -5.48 -2.17
N LEU A 55 -8.73 -5.57 -1.80
CA LEU A 55 -9.38 -6.82 -1.40
C LEU A 55 -9.35 -7.86 -2.53
N LYS A 56 -9.62 -7.45 -3.77
CA LYS A 56 -9.54 -8.33 -4.94
C LYS A 56 -8.13 -8.93 -5.12
N ARG A 57 -7.08 -8.09 -5.00
CA ARG A 57 -5.69 -8.57 -5.10
C ARG A 57 -5.33 -9.52 -3.96
N LEU A 58 -5.79 -9.23 -2.75
CA LEU A 58 -5.60 -10.12 -1.60
C LEU A 58 -6.29 -11.47 -1.84
N TRP A 59 -7.55 -11.46 -2.26
CA TRP A 59 -8.31 -12.67 -2.57
C TRP A 59 -7.59 -13.54 -3.59
N SER A 60 -7.22 -12.97 -4.75
CA SER A 60 -6.50 -13.71 -5.79
C SER A 60 -5.14 -14.26 -5.34
N LYS A 61 -4.54 -13.68 -4.30
CA LYS A 61 -3.25 -14.12 -3.77
C LYS A 61 -3.40 -15.25 -2.75
N VAL A 62 -4.43 -15.20 -1.92
CA VAL A 62 -4.71 -16.22 -0.90
C VAL A 62 -5.41 -17.44 -1.52
N TYR A 63 -6.26 -17.21 -2.51
CA TYR A 63 -7.03 -18.23 -3.23
C TYR A 63 -6.73 -18.17 -4.73
N PRO A 64 -5.56 -18.69 -5.16
CA PRO A 64 -5.30 -18.93 -6.59
C PRO A 64 -6.25 -20.01 -7.13
N ALA A 65 -6.68 -19.85 -8.38
CA ALA A 65 -7.52 -20.82 -9.08
C ALA A 65 -6.77 -22.13 -9.38
#